data_AF-A0A915LCN2-F1
#
_entry.id   AF-A0A915LCN2-F1
#
_cell.length_a   1.000
_cell.length_b   1.000
_cell.length_c   1.000
_cell.angle_alpha   90.00
_cell.angle_beta   90.00
_cell.angle_gamma   90.00
#
_symmetry.space_group_name_H-M   'P 1'
#
loop_
_entity.id
_entity.type
_entity.pdbx_description
1 polymer ?
#
loop_
_entity_poly.entity_id
_entity_poly.type
_entity_poly.pdbx_seq_one_letter_code
_entity_poly.pdbx_strand_id
1 'polypeptide(L)'
;MRSHRAGSIYGRFLGVITSGNQKWEDRPLWFDAYSAHPPFEEPIFNIRRPKIDEPVRKIFYPEDLERAKKMFAATGDEPKHNLDSIDDQQFVQQQN
;
A
#
# COMPACT_ATOMS: atom_id res chain seq x y z
N MET A 1 -12.14 24.81 -13.29
CA MET A 1 -11.60 25.12 -11.94
C MET A 1 -10.38 24.25 -11.65
N ARG A 2 -9.24 24.82 -11.24
CA ARG A 2 -8.00 24.07 -10.90
C ARG A 2 -7.62 24.25 -9.43
N SER A 3 -8.50 23.84 -8.51
CA SER A 3 -8.30 24.00 -7.06
C SER A 3 -8.06 22.65 -6.38
N HIS A 4 -6.80 22.22 -6.30
CA HIS A 4 -6.43 20.93 -5.70
C HIS A 4 -6.62 20.89 -4.18
N ARG A 5 -6.66 22.05 -3.50
CA ARG A 5 -6.84 22.15 -2.04
C ARG A 5 -8.30 22.09 -1.59
N ALA A 6 -9.25 22.36 -2.50
CA ALA A 6 -10.67 22.38 -2.19
C ALA A 6 -11.28 20.97 -2.33
N GLY A 7 -11.05 20.12 -1.34
CA GLY A 7 -11.62 18.76 -1.27
C GLY A 7 -11.06 17.77 -2.31
N SER A 8 -11.83 16.74 -2.64
CA SER A 8 -11.46 15.72 -3.62
C SER A 8 -11.85 16.11 -5.04
N ILE A 9 -11.26 15.44 -6.04
CA ILE A 9 -11.63 15.65 -7.45
C ILE A 9 -13.10 15.32 -7.71
N TYR A 10 -13.62 14.30 -7.03
CA TYR A 10 -15.00 13.83 -7.18
C TYR A 10 -15.98 14.87 -6.67
N GLY A 11 -15.80 15.35 -5.43
CA GLY A 11 -16.68 16.37 -4.85
C GLY A 11 -16.67 17.68 -5.65
N ARG A 12 -15.51 18.10 -6.17
CA ARG A 12 -15.42 19.28 -7.04
C ARG A 12 -16.20 19.10 -8.33
N PHE A 13 -16.05 17.95 -8.98
CA PHE A 13 -16.70 17.68 -10.25
C PHE A 13 -18.23 17.56 -10.07
N LEU A 14 -18.66 16.88 -9.01
CA LEU A 14 -20.07 16.81 -8.61
C LEU A 14 -20.64 18.22 -8.39
N GLY A 15 -19.93 19.10 -7.68
CA GLY A 15 -20.34 20.50 -7.49
C GLY A 15 -20.45 21.31 -8.79
N VAL A 16 -19.58 21.05 -9.77
CA VAL A 16 -19.66 21.68 -11.11
C VAL A 16 -20.91 21.22 -11.85
N ILE A 17 -21.28 19.94 -11.74
CA ILE A 17 -22.52 19.44 -12.34
C ILE A 17 -23.76 19.99 -11.63
N THR A 18 -23.80 19.92 -10.30
CA THR A 18 -24.99 20.35 -9.53
C THR A 18 -25.24 21.85 -9.61
N SER A 19 -24.20 22.65 -9.86
CA SER A 19 -24.32 24.09 -10.15
C SER A 19 -24.78 24.41 -11.57
N GLY A 20 -24.98 23.40 -12.43
CA GLY A 20 -25.42 23.58 -13.82
C GLY A 20 -24.33 24.07 -14.77
N ASN A 21 -23.07 24.18 -14.32
CA ASN A 21 -21.95 24.58 -15.16
C ASN A 21 -21.50 23.48 -16.12
N GLN A 22 -21.85 22.22 -15.84
CA GLN A 22 -21.59 21.08 -16.71
C GLN A 22 -22.82 20.17 -16.74
N LYS A 23 -23.14 19.62 -17.91
CA LYS A 23 -24.24 18.67 -18.07
C LYS A 23 -23.88 17.33 -17.44
N TRP A 24 -24.89 16.61 -16.97
CA TRP A 24 -24.72 15.27 -16.39
C TRP A 24 -24.22 14.26 -17.42
N GLU A 25 -24.63 14.42 -18.68
CA GLU A 25 -24.25 13.57 -19.81
C GLU A 25 -22.79 13.77 -20.20
N ASP A 26 -22.22 14.94 -19.93
CA ASP A 26 -20.83 15.32 -20.26
C ASP A 26 -19.86 14.96 -19.12
N ARG A 27 -20.25 14.10 -18.18
CA ARG A 27 -19.38 13.65 -17.10
C ARG A 27 -18.24 12.78 -17.63
N PRO A 28 -17.04 12.85 -17.04
CA PRO A 28 -15.91 12.08 -17.50
C PRO A 28 -16.10 10.59 -17.18
N LEU A 29 -15.50 9.74 -18.00
CA LEU A 29 -15.60 8.28 -17.89
C LEU A 29 -15.26 7.76 -16.48
N TRP A 30 -14.28 8.36 -15.81
CA TRP A 30 -13.86 7.94 -14.47
C TRP A 30 -14.91 8.21 -13.39
N PHE A 31 -15.87 9.12 -13.62
CA PHE A 31 -16.84 9.53 -12.61
C PHE A 31 -17.74 8.37 -12.18
N ASP A 32 -18.18 7.55 -13.14
CA ASP A 32 -19.05 6.39 -12.87
C ASP A 32 -18.26 5.28 -12.17
N ALA A 33 -17.00 5.06 -12.55
CA ALA A 33 -16.12 4.12 -11.86
C ALA A 33 -15.86 4.53 -10.40
N TYR A 34 -15.61 5.82 -10.16
CA TYR A 34 -15.43 6.36 -8.81
C TYR A 34 -16.72 6.24 -7.98
N SER A 35 -17.88 6.53 -8.58
CA SER A 35 -19.19 6.44 -7.92
C SER A 35 -19.55 5.00 -7.54
N ALA A 36 -19.21 4.03 -8.40
CA ALA A 36 -19.48 2.61 -8.16
C ALA A 36 -18.53 1.99 -7.12
N HIS A 37 -17.26 2.38 -7.15
CA HIS A 37 -16.21 1.83 -6.30
C HIS A 37 -15.36 2.96 -5.69
N PRO A 38 -15.91 3.70 -4.72
CA PRO A 38 -15.18 4.80 -4.10
C PRO A 38 -13.96 4.27 -3.31
N PRO A 39 -12.89 5.06 -3.18
CA PRO A 39 -11.76 4.71 -2.33
C PRO A 39 -12.19 4.64 -0.86
N PHE A 40 -11.48 3.84 -0.06
CA PHE A 40 -11.74 3.74 1.38
C PHE A 40 -11.60 5.09 2.10
N GLU A 41 -10.61 5.89 1.70
CA GLU A 41 -10.42 7.26 2.19
C GLU A 41 -10.42 8.24 1.01
N GLU A 42 -11.19 9.33 1.14
CA GLU A 42 -11.35 10.34 0.11
C GLU A 42 -10.04 11.12 -0.13
N PRO A 43 -9.57 11.26 -1.39
CA PRO A 43 -8.31 11.91 -1.73
C PRO A 43 -8.39 13.44 -1.59
N ILE A 44 -8.42 13.93 -0.34
CA ILE A 44 -8.39 15.35 0.01
C ILE A 44 -6.95 15.83 0.25
N PHE A 45 -6.73 17.14 0.10
CA PHE A 45 -5.39 17.74 0.24
C PHE A 45 -4.75 17.53 1.62
N ASN A 46 -5.56 17.48 2.66
CA ASN A 46 -5.15 17.39 4.07
C ASN A 46 -5.35 15.98 4.67
N ILE A 47 -5.37 14.92 3.85
CA ILE A 47 -5.37 13.54 4.37
C ILE A 47 -4.21 13.36 5.34
N ARG A 48 -4.49 12.72 6.49
CA ARG A 48 -3.45 12.29 7.43
C ARG A 48 -2.65 11.16 6.80
N ARG A 49 -1.49 11.49 6.25
CA ARG A 49 -0.50 10.47 5.87
C ARG A 49 0.26 10.01 7.12
N PRO A 50 0.78 8.76 7.14
CA PRO A 50 1.72 8.36 8.17
C PRO A 50 2.82 9.43 8.26
N LYS A 51 3.10 9.87 9.49
CA LYS A 51 4.06 10.95 9.69
C LYS A 51 5.42 10.48 9.18
N ILE A 52 6.14 11.37 8.51
CA ILE A 52 7.59 11.20 8.35
C ILE A 52 8.13 11.05 9.77
N ASP A 53 8.81 9.94 10.05
CA ASP A 53 9.36 9.53 11.36
C ASP A 53 8.43 8.79 12.34
N GLU A 54 7.24 8.33 11.91
CA GLU A 54 6.51 7.36 12.74
C GLU A 54 7.27 6.02 12.76
N PRO A 55 7.68 5.50 13.94
CA PRO A 55 8.52 4.30 14.00
C PRO A 55 7.72 3.08 13.56
N VAL A 56 7.96 2.63 12.33
CA VAL A 56 7.45 1.35 11.83
C VAL A 56 8.07 0.25 12.70
N ARG A 57 7.22 -0.62 13.25
CA ARG A 57 7.68 -1.73 14.10
C ARG A 57 8.51 -2.69 13.24
N LYS A 58 9.65 -3.11 13.78
CA LYS A 58 10.45 -4.18 13.18
C LYS A 58 9.64 -5.47 13.24
N ILE A 59 9.62 -6.19 12.12
CA ILE A 59 8.96 -7.49 12.01
C ILE A 59 10.03 -8.55 12.30
N PHE A 60 9.96 -9.15 13.48
CA PHE A 60 10.82 -10.26 13.88
C PHE A 60 9.97 -11.48 14.16
N TYR A 61 10.42 -12.63 13.68
CA TYR A 61 9.78 -13.91 13.90
C TYR A 61 10.59 -14.75 14.90
N PRO A 62 9.96 -15.70 15.62
CA PRO A 62 10.66 -16.60 16.54
C PRO A 62 11.84 -17.34 15.90
N GLU A 63 11.67 -17.79 14.66
CA GLU A 63 12.70 -18.50 13.88
C GLU A 63 13.91 -17.64 13.52
N ASP A 64 13.81 -16.31 13.57
CA ASP A 64 14.93 -15.41 13.28
C ASP A 64 16.09 -15.61 14.27
N LEU A 65 15.79 -16.02 15.51
CA LEU A 65 16.81 -16.35 16.51
C LEU A 65 17.65 -17.56 16.09
N GLU A 66 17.00 -18.60 15.57
CA GLU A 66 17.67 -19.81 15.11
C GLU A 66 18.42 -19.57 13.80
N ARG A 67 17.81 -18.79 12.90
CA ARG A 67 18.43 -18.38 11.63
C ARG A 67 19.70 -17.57 11.89
N ALA A 68 19.65 -16.59 12.80
CA ALA A 68 20.81 -15.80 13.19
C ALA A 68 21.94 -16.68 13.77
N LYS A 69 21.62 -17.58 14.70
CA LYS A 69 22.62 -18.51 15.27
C LYS A 69 23.30 -19.35 14.19
N LYS A 70 22.53 -19.93 13.26
CA LYS A 70 23.07 -20.73 12.15
C LYS A 70 23.93 -19.88 11.21
N MET A 71 23.47 -18.68 10.84
CA MET A 71 24.21 -17.76 9.96
C MET A 71 25.52 -17.29 10.59
N PHE A 72 25.53 -16.93 11.87
CA PHE A 72 26.75 -16.46 12.54
C PHE A 72 27.71 -17.60 12.93
N ALA A 73 27.23 -18.83 13.09
CA ALA A 73 28.07 -20.01 13.35
C ALA A 73 28.65 -20.63 12.08
N ALA A 74 27.94 -20.53 10.94
CA ALA A 74 28.43 -20.98 9.65
C ALA A 74 29.56 -20.05 9.18
N THR A 75 30.78 -20.59 9.11
CA THR A 75 31.94 -19.86 8.61
C THR A 75 31.84 -19.73 7.09
N GLY A 76 31.31 -18.60 6.61
CA GLY A 76 31.69 -18.00 5.33
C GLY A 76 30.82 -18.24 4.09
N ASP A 77 30.01 -19.28 4.01
CA ASP A 77 29.20 -19.55 2.81
C ASP A 77 27.70 -19.44 3.08
N GLU A 78 27.04 -18.46 2.46
CA GLU A 78 25.58 -18.36 2.48
C GLU A 78 24.95 -19.49 1.65
N PRO A 79 23.91 -20.15 2.16
CA PRO A 79 23.17 -21.13 1.36
C PRO A 79 22.56 -20.45 0.13
N LYS A 80 22.70 -21.08 -1.04
CA LYS A 80 22.07 -20.59 -2.27
C LYS A 80 20.56 -20.65 -2.11
N HIS A 81 19.92 -19.48 -2.10
CA HIS A 81 18.46 -19.33 -2.06
C HIS A 81 17.92 -19.13 -3.48
N ASN A 82 16.77 -19.75 -3.77
CA ASN A 82 16.04 -19.55 -5.01
C ASN A 82 14.80 -18.70 -4.70
N LEU A 83 14.90 -17.38 -4.85
CA LEU A 83 13.82 -16.45 -4.48
C LEU A 83 12.48 -16.69 -5.22
N ASP A 84 12.51 -17.44 -6.33
CA ASP A 84 11.34 -17.82 -7.13
C ASP A 84 10.68 -19.12 -6.63
N SER A 85 11.30 -19.82 -5.68
CA SER A 85 10.84 -21.08 -5.09
C SER A 85 10.15 -20.81 -3.76
N ILE A 86 8.95 -21.37 -3.61
CA ILE A 86 8.14 -21.25 -2.39
C ILE A 86 8.77 -22.06 -1.23
N ASP A 87 9.58 -23.07 -1.55
CA ASP A 87 10.06 -24.09 -0.62
C ASP A 87 11.45 -23.80 -0.03
N ASP A 88 11.94 -22.58 -0.14
CA ASP A 88 13.28 -22.18 0.30
C ASP A 88 13.54 -22.30 1.81
N GLN A 89 12.52 -22.66 2.60
CA GLN A 89 12.59 -22.78 4.07
C GLN A 89 12.76 -24.22 4.60
N GLN A 90 13.03 -25.21 3.74
CA GLN A 90 13.19 -26.61 4.16
C GLN A 90 14.22 -26.83 5.29
N PHE A 91 15.22 -25.95 5.43
CA PHE A 91 16.24 -26.02 6.48
C PHE A 91 15.74 -25.70 7.90
N VAL A 92 14.60 -25.01 8.04
CA VAL A 92 13.97 -24.73 9.35
C VAL A 92 13.02 -25.86 9.74
N GLN A 93 12.39 -26.51 8.76
CA GLN A 93 11.31 -27.48 8.99
C GLN A 93 11.77 -28.89 9.40
N GLN A 94 13.06 -29.23 9.26
CA GLN A 94 13.61 -30.55 9.58
C GLN A 94 13.95 -30.76 11.07
N GLN A 95 13.46 -29.90 11.96
CA GLN A 95 13.68 -30.00 13.42
C GLN A 95 12.37 -30.38 14.11
N ASN A 96 11.94 -31.63 13.93
CA ASN A 96 11.02 -32.38 14.80
C ASN A 96 11.27 -33.88 14.62
#